data_AF-A0A6J4ZYQ4-F1
#
_entry.id   AF-A0A6J4ZYQ4-F1
#
_cell.length_a   1.000
_cell.length_b   1.000
_cell.length_c   1.000
_cell.angle_alpha   90.00
_cell.angle_beta   90.00
_cell.angle_gamma   90.00
#
_symmetry.space_group_name_H-M   'P 1'
#
loop_
_entity.id
_entity.type
_entity.pdbx_description
1 polymer ?
#
loop_
_entity_poly.entity_id
_entity_poly.type
_entity_poly.pdbx_seq_one_letter_code
_entity_poly.pdbx_strand_id
1 'polypeptide(L)'
;MNIHSSTVRRFISELFKSVFLYHWKEESQHAILDELEWVRHDATATDSDRNKAVDESIELVTAIDGILQAQATADARYFKANCSRAVDETEAQSIEANFLEAYRWQYTHSGVRHPHFGEVLYSLISESQRMRIHAALAALQ
;
A
#
# COMPACT_ATOMS: atom_id res chain seq x y z
N MET A 1 -18.77 -15.69 -1.41
CA MET A 1 -18.04 -15.54 -2.70
C MET A 1 -17.08 -16.72 -2.80
N ASN A 2 -17.43 -17.73 -3.60
CA ASN A 2 -16.80 -19.05 -3.57
C ASN A 2 -15.62 -19.07 -4.56
N ILE A 3 -14.39 -19.03 -4.04
CA ILE A 3 -13.13 -18.88 -4.79
C ILE A 3 -12.63 -20.21 -5.38
N HIS A 4 -13.53 -21.04 -5.91
CA HIS A 4 -13.22 -22.36 -6.46
C HIS A 4 -13.62 -22.47 -7.93
N SER A 5 -13.14 -21.54 -8.76
CA SER A 5 -13.04 -21.78 -10.21
C SER A 5 -11.57 -21.94 -10.58
N SER A 6 -11.17 -23.19 -10.77
CA SER A 6 -9.81 -23.65 -11.08
C SER A 6 -9.37 -23.40 -12.54
N THR A 7 -10.05 -22.52 -13.29
CA THR A 7 -9.86 -22.39 -14.75
C THR A 7 -9.31 -21.04 -15.23
N VAL A 8 -8.79 -20.18 -14.33
CA VAL A 8 -8.09 -18.92 -14.73
C VAL A 8 -6.61 -18.89 -14.29
N ARG A 9 -5.92 -20.04 -14.38
CA ARG A 9 -4.45 -20.05 -14.50
C ARG A 9 -4.08 -20.67 -15.84
N ARG A 10 -4.11 -19.88 -16.92
CA ARG A 10 -3.47 -20.32 -18.17
C ARG A 10 -2.48 -19.28 -18.67
N PHE A 11 -1.23 -19.60 -18.38
CA PHE A 11 0.02 -19.10 -18.96
C PHE A 11 0.42 -17.65 -18.62
N ILE A 12 0.66 -17.38 -17.33
CA ILE A 12 1.60 -16.30 -16.99
C ILE A 12 2.97 -16.69 -17.57
N SER A 13 3.57 -15.80 -18.37
CA SER A 13 4.88 -15.99 -19.00
C SER A 13 5.95 -16.41 -17.97
N GLU A 14 6.79 -17.38 -18.31
CA GLU A 14 7.91 -17.79 -17.44
C GLU A 14 8.90 -16.63 -17.21
N LEU A 15 9.07 -15.74 -18.19
CA LEU A 15 9.85 -14.51 -18.01
C LEU A 15 9.20 -13.61 -16.97
N PHE A 16 7.90 -13.39 -17.05
CA PHE A 16 7.16 -12.55 -16.10
C PHE A 16 7.28 -13.10 -14.67
N LYS A 17 7.08 -14.42 -14.49
CA LYS A 17 7.28 -15.07 -13.18
C LYS A 17 8.70 -14.87 -12.66
N SER A 18 9.70 -15.02 -13.54
CA SER A 18 11.10 -14.85 -13.17
C SER A 18 11.40 -13.42 -12.74
N VAL A 19 10.98 -12.42 -13.51
CA VAL A 19 11.20 -11.00 -13.19
C VAL A 19 10.64 -10.67 -11.80
N PHE A 20 9.38 -11.00 -11.53
CA PHE A 20 8.77 -10.72 -10.23
C PHE A 20 9.39 -11.54 -9.09
N LEU A 21 9.76 -12.80 -9.34
CA LEU A 21 10.44 -13.62 -8.33
C LEU A 21 11.80 -13.03 -7.94
N TYR A 22 12.60 -12.62 -8.92
CA TYR A 22 13.94 -12.09 -8.65
C TYR A 22 13.89 -10.67 -8.09
N HIS A 23 12.97 -9.82 -8.55
CA HIS A 23 12.72 -8.52 -7.96
C HIS A 23 12.28 -8.65 -6.49
N TRP A 24 11.29 -9.51 -6.19
CA TRP A 24 10.86 -9.72 -4.81
C TRP A 24 11.98 -10.27 -3.91
N LYS A 25 12.87 -11.12 -4.43
CA LYS A 25 14.04 -11.60 -3.68
C LYS A 25 14.98 -10.47 -3.30
N GLU A 26 15.19 -9.51 -4.19
CA GLU A 26 16.00 -8.32 -3.91
C GLU A 26 15.29 -7.39 -2.91
N GLU A 27 14.02 -7.06 -3.14
CA GLU A 27 13.27 -6.18 -2.24
C GLU A 27 13.11 -6.76 -0.83
N SER A 28 13.09 -8.10 -0.69
CA SER A 28 13.13 -8.74 0.63
C SER A 28 14.43 -8.47 1.39
N GLN A 29 15.55 -8.27 0.69
CA GLN A 29 16.82 -7.87 1.30
C GLN A 29 16.81 -6.38 1.64
N HIS A 30 16.23 -5.54 0.78
CA HIS A 30 16.03 -4.13 1.08
C HIS A 30 15.20 -3.94 2.35
N ALA A 31 14.09 -4.66 2.51
CA ALA A 31 13.28 -4.58 3.72
C ALA A 31 14.05 -4.89 5.00
N ILE A 32 15.00 -5.85 4.96
CA ILE A 32 15.87 -6.16 6.10
C ILE A 32 16.86 -5.02 6.38
N LEU A 33 17.47 -4.47 5.33
CA LEU A 33 18.41 -3.36 5.47
C LEU A 33 17.72 -2.08 5.97
N ASP A 34 16.53 -1.78 5.44
CA ASP A 34 15.72 -0.64 5.83
C ASP A 34 15.33 -0.71 7.31
N GLU A 35 14.97 -1.89 7.81
CA GLU A 35 14.69 -2.09 9.24
C GLU A 35 15.93 -1.84 10.10
N LEU A 36 17.08 -2.42 9.74
CA LEU A 36 18.33 -2.23 10.49
C LEU A 36 18.73 -0.75 10.53
N GLU A 37 18.64 -0.06 9.38
CA GLU A 37 18.94 1.36 9.28
C GLU A 37 17.92 2.21 10.04
N TRP A 38 16.63 1.87 9.98
CA TRP A 38 15.59 2.56 10.72
C TRP A 38 15.83 2.51 12.23
N VAL A 39 16.12 1.33 12.78
CA VAL A 39 16.45 1.15 14.21
C VAL A 39 17.74 1.93 14.57
N ARG A 40 18.76 1.87 13.71
CA ARG A 40 20.02 2.60 13.91
C ARG A 40 19.80 4.12 13.94
N HIS A 41 18.94 4.65 13.06
CA HIS A 41 18.61 6.07 13.01
C HIS A 41 17.77 6.52 14.21
N ASP A 42 16.74 5.75 14.59
CA ASP A 42 15.89 6.08 15.75
C ASP A 42 16.70 6.15 17.07
N ALA A 43 17.71 5.29 17.24
CA ALA A 43 18.61 5.31 18.40
C ALA A 43 19.35 6.65 18.60
N THR A 44 19.42 7.48 17.56
CA THR A 44 20.04 8.82 17.61
C THR A 44 19.02 9.96 17.61
N ALA A 45 17.73 9.66 17.42
CA ALA A 45 16.67 10.64 17.33
C ALA A 45 16.27 11.17 18.72
N THR A 46 15.97 12.46 18.80
CA THR A 46 15.32 13.02 19.99
C THR A 46 13.81 12.73 19.96
N ASP A 47 13.13 12.87 21.09
CA ASP A 47 11.67 12.75 21.14
C ASP A 47 10.96 13.77 20.22
N SER A 48 11.55 14.96 20.05
CA SER A 48 11.06 15.96 19.11
C SER A 48 11.20 15.52 17.66
N ASP A 49 12.36 14.95 17.29
CA ASP A 49 12.59 14.43 15.94
C ASP A 49 11.62 13.30 15.63
N ARG A 50 11.45 12.37 16.58
CA ARG A 50 10.52 11.24 16.44
C ARG A 50 9.08 11.73 16.30
N ASN A 51 8.66 12.71 17.09
CA ASN A 51 7.31 13.26 16.98
C ASN A 51 7.10 13.94 15.62
N LYS A 52 8.09 14.70 15.14
CA LYS A 52 8.04 15.29 13.80
C LYS A 52 7.98 14.22 12.70
N ALA A 53 8.78 13.15 12.80
CA ALA A 53 8.77 12.05 11.83
C ALA A 53 7.41 11.35 11.77
N VAL A 54 6.72 11.22 12.91
CA VAL A 54 5.34 10.71 12.96
C VAL A 54 4.39 11.64 12.17
N ASP A 55 4.50 12.95 12.34
CA ASP A 55 3.70 13.94 11.61
C ASP A 55 3.95 13.83 10.10
N GLU A 56 5.22 13.82 9.70
CA GLU A 56 5.63 13.71 8.29
C GLU A 56 5.23 12.36 7.68
N SER A 57 5.25 11.27 8.45
CA SER A 57 4.77 9.96 7.96
C SER A 57 3.27 9.97 7.66
N ILE A 58 2.48 10.66 8.49
CA ILE A 58 1.05 10.82 8.28
C ILE A 58 0.79 11.68 7.04
N GLU A 59 1.49 12.81 6.91
CA GLU A 59 1.41 13.67 5.73
C GLU A 59 1.76 12.91 4.44
N LEU A 60 2.83 12.12 4.46
CA LEU A 60 3.26 11.31 3.32
C LEU A 60 2.19 10.29 2.92
N VAL A 61 1.64 9.56 3.88
CA VAL A 61 0.58 8.58 3.63
C VAL A 61 -0.69 9.24 3.08
N THR A 62 -1.09 10.41 3.61
CA THR A 62 -2.21 11.18 3.07
C THR A 62 -1.94 11.70 1.65
N ALA A 63 -0.72 12.15 1.36
CA ALA A 63 -0.32 12.60 0.03
C ALA A 63 -0.35 11.45 -0.99
N ILE A 64 0.16 10.27 -0.60
CA ILE A 64 0.08 9.05 -1.41
C ILE A 64 -1.38 8.73 -1.72
N ASP A 65 -2.26 8.71 -0.70
CA ASP A 65 -3.69 8.44 -0.94
C ASP A 65 -4.33 9.41 -1.94
N GLY A 66 -4.00 10.70 -1.86
CA GLY A 66 -4.45 11.69 -2.85
C GLY A 66 -4.00 11.35 -4.28
N ILE A 67 -2.78 10.84 -4.47
CA ILE A 67 -2.30 10.35 -5.76
C ILE A 67 -3.08 9.10 -6.19
N LEU A 68 -3.31 8.16 -5.28
CA LEU A 68 -4.05 6.93 -5.58
C LEU A 68 -5.50 7.21 -5.99
N GLN A 69 -6.17 8.18 -5.36
CA GLN A 69 -7.50 8.64 -5.76
C GLN A 69 -7.50 9.16 -7.20
N ALA A 70 -6.57 10.07 -7.54
CA ALA A 70 -6.46 10.60 -8.90
C ALA A 70 -6.15 9.49 -9.93
N GLN A 71 -5.29 8.55 -9.57
CA GLN A 71 -4.91 7.42 -10.42
C GLN A 71 -6.08 6.45 -10.64
N ALA A 72 -6.84 6.11 -9.59
CA ALA A 72 -8.02 5.26 -9.70
C ALA A 72 -9.08 5.86 -10.63
N THR A 73 -9.35 7.16 -10.54
CA THR A 73 -10.24 7.85 -11.47
C THR A 73 -9.72 7.79 -12.92
N ALA A 74 -8.42 8.02 -13.12
CA ALA A 74 -7.81 7.98 -14.46
C ALA A 74 -7.91 6.58 -15.09
N ASP A 75 -7.57 5.54 -14.31
CA ASP A 75 -7.56 4.17 -14.79
C ASP A 75 -8.97 3.59 -14.99
N ALA A 76 -9.95 3.99 -14.16
CA ALA A 76 -11.35 3.65 -14.38
C ALA A 76 -11.91 4.27 -15.67
N ARG A 77 -11.59 5.55 -15.94
CA ARG A 77 -11.97 6.20 -17.21
C ARG A 77 -11.32 5.54 -18.40
N TYR A 78 -10.02 5.22 -18.30
CA TYR A 78 -9.31 4.51 -19.36
C TYR A 78 -9.93 3.13 -19.59
N PHE A 79 -10.25 2.38 -18.54
CA PHE A 79 -10.92 1.09 -18.64
C PHE A 79 -12.28 1.21 -19.34
N LYS A 80 -13.14 2.14 -18.90
CA LYS A 80 -14.45 2.39 -19.53
C LYS A 80 -14.33 2.70 -21.02
N ALA A 81 -13.37 3.55 -21.41
CA ALA A 81 -13.16 3.95 -22.80
C ALA A 81 -12.65 2.82 -23.70
N ASN A 82 -11.93 1.85 -23.14
CA ASN A 82 -11.31 0.74 -23.88
C ASN A 82 -11.99 -0.61 -23.64
N CYS A 83 -13.05 -0.64 -22.85
CA CYS A 83 -13.82 -1.85 -22.63
C CYS A 83 -14.53 -2.22 -23.93
N SER A 84 -14.42 -3.49 -24.36
CA SER A 84 -15.06 -3.97 -25.59
C SER A 84 -16.60 -4.01 -25.49
N ARG A 85 -17.15 -3.77 -24.30
CA ARG A 85 -18.59 -3.69 -24.04
C ARG A 85 -18.94 -2.34 -23.42
N ALA A 86 -20.21 -1.97 -23.51
CA ALA A 86 -20.72 -0.83 -22.77
C ALA A 86 -20.53 -1.04 -21.26
N VAL A 87 -20.11 0.04 -20.59
CA VAL A 87 -20.00 0.16 -19.15
C VAL A 87 -20.87 1.35 -18.78
N ASP A 88 -21.96 1.09 -18.06
CA ASP A 88 -22.86 2.15 -17.63
C ASP A 88 -22.25 2.98 -16.48
N GLU A 89 -22.97 4.01 -16.04
CA GLU A 89 -22.43 4.93 -15.04
C GLU A 89 -22.33 4.31 -13.64
N THR A 90 -23.29 3.47 -13.26
CA THR A 90 -23.26 2.75 -11.98
C THR A 90 -22.07 1.79 -11.93
N GLU A 91 -21.83 1.09 -13.03
CA GLU A 91 -20.70 0.19 -13.16
C GLU A 91 -19.37 0.95 -13.19
N ALA A 92 -19.29 2.08 -13.89
CA ALA A 92 -18.09 2.91 -13.92
C ALA A 92 -17.68 3.40 -12.51
N GLN A 93 -18.65 3.84 -11.70
CA GLN A 93 -18.42 4.24 -10.32
C GLN A 93 -17.94 3.07 -9.46
N SER A 94 -18.51 1.88 -9.65
CA SER A 94 -18.06 0.66 -8.98
C SER A 94 -16.63 0.30 -9.37
N ILE A 95 -16.28 0.39 -10.65
CA ILE A 95 -14.92 0.11 -11.15
C ILE A 95 -13.90 1.08 -10.52
N GLU A 96 -14.20 2.37 -10.49
CA GLU A 96 -13.35 3.39 -9.85
C GLU A 96 -13.14 3.11 -8.36
N ALA A 97 -14.21 2.82 -7.63
CA ALA A 97 -14.14 2.47 -6.21
C ALA A 97 -13.26 1.23 -5.97
N ASN A 98 -13.41 0.19 -6.81
CA ASN A 98 -12.60 -1.03 -6.71
C ASN A 98 -11.13 -0.80 -7.07
N PHE A 99 -10.83 0.07 -8.05
CA PHE A 99 -9.44 0.47 -8.34
C PHE A 99 -8.81 1.16 -7.14
N LEU A 100 -9.52 2.11 -6.53
CA LEU A 100 -9.03 2.83 -5.36
C LEU A 100 -8.79 1.88 -4.18
N GLU A 101 -9.73 0.97 -3.89
CA GLU A 101 -9.57 -0.04 -2.84
C GLU A 101 -8.34 -0.92 -3.10
N ALA A 102 -8.17 -1.40 -4.35
CA ALA A 102 -7.03 -2.22 -4.73
C ALA A 102 -5.70 -1.47 -4.60
N TYR A 103 -5.64 -0.19 -5.00
CA TYR A 103 -4.44 0.64 -4.86
C TYR A 103 -4.10 0.94 -3.40
N ARG A 104 -5.08 1.31 -2.58
CA ARG A 104 -4.88 1.49 -1.13
C ARG A 104 -4.37 0.21 -0.48
N TRP A 105 -4.89 -0.95 -0.89
CA TRP A 105 -4.37 -2.23 -0.43
C TRP A 105 -2.92 -2.45 -0.85
N GLN A 106 -2.62 -2.32 -2.14
CA GLN A 106 -1.30 -2.62 -2.69
C GLN A 106 -0.21 -1.68 -2.18
N TYR A 107 -0.48 -0.37 -2.11
CA TYR A 107 0.53 0.64 -1.83
C TYR A 107 0.55 1.13 -0.38
N THR A 108 -0.42 0.73 0.46
CA THR A 108 -0.48 1.21 1.85
C THR A 108 -0.83 0.09 2.82
N HIS A 109 -2.04 -0.47 2.73
CA HIS A 109 -2.52 -1.36 3.80
C HIS A 109 -1.80 -2.70 3.86
N SER A 110 -1.40 -3.29 2.73
CA SER A 110 -0.72 -4.59 2.74
C SER A 110 0.63 -4.55 3.48
N GLY A 111 1.38 -3.45 3.34
CA GLY A 111 2.63 -3.23 4.09
C GLY A 111 2.37 -2.86 5.55
N VAL A 112 1.53 -1.86 5.82
CA VAL A 112 1.29 -1.35 7.18
C VAL A 112 0.61 -2.39 8.09
N ARG A 113 -0.19 -3.30 7.52
CA ARG A 113 -0.82 -4.40 8.26
C ARG A 113 0.08 -5.62 8.42
N HIS A 114 1.31 -5.61 7.87
CA HIS A 114 2.23 -6.71 8.06
C HIS A 114 2.64 -6.82 9.55
N PRO A 115 2.51 -7.99 10.20
CA PRO A 115 2.75 -8.12 11.64
C PRO A 115 4.13 -7.63 12.07
N HIS A 116 5.18 -8.02 11.34
CA HIS A 116 6.56 -7.63 11.62
C HIS A 116 6.78 -6.12 11.52
N PHE A 117 6.17 -5.46 10.53
CA PHE A 117 6.25 -4.01 10.39
C PHE A 117 5.64 -3.30 11.60
N GLY A 118 4.49 -3.78 12.06
CA GLY A 118 3.84 -3.28 13.27
C GLY A 118 4.68 -3.48 14.52
N GLU A 119 5.30 -4.66 14.68
CA GLU A 119 6.19 -4.98 15.81
C GLU A 119 7.38 -4.01 15.88
N VAL A 120 8.06 -3.78 14.75
CA VAL A 120 9.18 -2.83 14.67
C VAL A 120 8.70 -1.41 14.98
N LEU A 121 7.66 -0.92 14.28
CA LEU A 121 7.14 0.44 14.48
C LEU A 121 6.77 0.70 15.94
N TYR A 122 6.06 -0.22 16.59
CA TYR A 122 5.60 -0.05 17.98
C TYR A 122 6.73 -0.13 18.99
N SER A 123 7.87 -0.74 18.65
CA SER A 123 9.06 -0.72 19.49
C SER A 123 9.76 0.64 19.49
N LEU A 124 9.55 1.44 18.44
CA LEU A 124 10.23 2.72 18.23
C LEU A 124 9.41 3.93 18.70
N ILE A 125 8.07 3.85 18.70
CA ILE A 125 7.19 4.99 18.99
C ILE A 125 6.38 4.82 20.28
N SER A 126 5.97 5.96 20.85
CA SER A 126 5.06 5.99 21.99
C SER A 126 3.63 5.59 21.62
N GLU A 127 2.82 5.25 22.63
CA GLU A 127 1.39 4.93 22.44
C GLU A 127 0.61 6.09 21.81
N SER A 128 0.88 7.33 22.22
CA SER A 128 0.20 8.51 21.66
C SER A 128 0.53 8.70 20.17
N GLN A 129 1.79 8.52 19.77
CA GLN A 129 2.22 8.56 18.37
C GLN A 129 1.57 7.42 17.57
N ARG A 130 1.55 6.21 18.12
CA ARG A 130 0.87 5.06 17.52
C ARG A 130 -0.61 5.38 17.24
N MET A 131 -1.33 5.93 18.22
CA MET A 131 -2.74 6.25 18.06
C MET A 131 -3.01 7.25 16.94
N ARG A 132 -2.10 8.22 16.72
CA ARG A 132 -2.20 9.19 15.62
C ARG A 132 -2.03 8.53 14.25
N ILE A 133 -1.04 7.64 14.12
CA ILE A 133 -0.83 6.84 12.89
C ILE A 133 -2.05 5.97 12.61
N HIS A 134 -2.59 5.27 13.61
CA HIS A 134 -3.81 4.46 13.46
C HIS A 134 -5.01 5.29 13.02
N ALA A 135 -5.21 6.47 13.61
CA ALA A 135 -6.29 7.37 13.21
C ALA A 135 -6.14 7.85 11.76
N ALA A 136 -4.92 8.20 11.33
CA ALA A 136 -4.65 8.59 9.95
C ALA A 136 -4.94 7.46 8.96
N LEU A 137 -4.47 6.24 9.25
CA LEU A 137 -4.70 5.07 8.41
C LEU A 137 -6.17 4.65 8.35
N ALA A 138 -6.91 4.81 9.45
CA ALA A 138 -8.34 4.53 9.50
C ALA A 138 -9.16 5.53 8.67
N ALA A 139 -8.66 6.74 8.46
CA ALA A 139 -9.29 7.74 7.61
C ALA A 139 -9.14 7.45 6.11
N LEU A 140 -8.29 6.50 5.71
CA LEU A 140 -8.09 6.08 4.31
C LEU A 140 -9.10 5.00 3.85
N GLN A 141 -10.19 4.80 4.59
CA GLN A 141 -11.22 3.82 4.22
C GLN A 141 -12.05 4.29 3.02
#